data_AF-A0A7V9AF82-F1
#
_entry.id   AF-A0A7V9AF82-F1
#
_cell.length_a   1.000
_cell.length_b   1.000
_cell.length_c   1.000
_cell.angle_alpha   90.00
_cell.angle_beta   90.00
_cell.angle_gamma   90.00
#
_symmetry.space_group_name_H-M   'P 1'
#
loop_
_entity.id
_entity.type
_entity.pdbx_description
1 polymer ?
#
loop_
_entity_poly.entity_id
_entity_poly.type
_entity_poly.pdbx_seq_one_letter_code
_entity_poly.pdbx_strand_id
1 'polypeptide(L)'
;MNEQANMAGAGINLSQRVMDCGDAGHILLSKRVAEDLEQYGHWQPHLHDLGETEVKHGVRLRVVNLYIDELGNPALPEKFKVSSGANDQPDKLTSKRGRMPWHEAVLALLLLAGLIAAGVFFFHHRTAQKPTAAFTAGTPVAVSVPDKSIAVLPFENLSDDKQNAYFA
;
A
#
# COMPACT_ATOMS: atom_id res chain seq x y z
N MET A 1 0.04 23.80 -4.51
CA MET A 1 0.59 22.73 -3.68
C MET A 1 1.07 23.36 -2.39
N ASN A 2 0.24 23.36 -1.35
CA ASN A 2 0.56 24.00 -0.07
C ASN A 2 1.01 22.90 0.89
N GLU A 3 2.32 22.68 0.98
CA GLU A 3 2.95 21.78 1.97
C GLU A 3 3.07 22.48 3.33
N GLN A 4 1.95 23.03 3.80
CA GLN A 4 1.81 23.29 5.23
C GLN A 4 1.61 21.92 5.87
N ALA A 5 2.72 21.30 6.28
CA ALA A 5 2.70 20.17 7.17
C ALA A 5 1.70 20.47 8.29
N ASN A 6 0.63 19.66 8.37
CA ASN A 6 -0.47 19.76 9.33
C ASN A 6 0.03 19.47 10.77
N MET A 7 1.04 20.20 11.24
CA MET A 7 1.58 20.19 12.61
C MET A 7 0.66 20.91 13.59
N ALA A 8 -0.41 21.56 13.12
CA ALA A 8 -1.34 22.33 13.93
C ALA A 8 -2.50 21.53 14.57
N GLY A 9 -2.51 20.19 14.55
CA GLY A 9 -3.62 19.47 15.22
C GLY A 9 -3.48 17.97 15.45
N ALA A 10 -2.82 17.21 14.56
CA ALA A 10 -2.78 15.75 14.69
C ALA A 10 -1.90 15.27 15.86
N GLY A 11 -0.68 15.81 15.98
CA GLY A 11 0.27 15.44 17.04
C GLY A 11 -0.15 15.91 18.43
N ILE A 12 -0.66 17.14 18.54
CA ILE A 12 -1.11 17.73 19.81
C ILE A 12 -2.35 17.00 20.35
N ASN A 13 -3.32 16.66 19.49
CA ASN A 13 -4.47 15.87 19.92
C ASN A 13 -4.07 14.45 20.30
N LEU A 14 -3.09 13.86 19.61
CA LEU A 14 -2.57 12.53 19.91
C LEU A 14 -1.86 12.50 21.27
N SER A 15 -0.98 13.46 21.55
CA SER A 15 -0.27 13.54 22.82
C SER A 15 -1.22 13.71 23.99
N GLN A 16 -2.24 14.58 23.88
CA GLN A 16 -3.25 14.72 24.92
C GLN A 16 -4.03 13.42 25.15
N ARG A 17 -4.42 12.72 24.09
CA ARG A 17 -5.11 11.42 24.19
C ARG A 17 -4.26 10.37 24.90
N VAL A 18 -2.95 10.33 24.61
CA VAL A 18 -2.00 9.45 25.31
C VAL A 18 -1.91 9.83 26.79
N MET A 19 -1.83 11.13 27.10
CA MET A 19 -1.80 11.62 28.49
C MET A 19 -3.07 11.24 29.27
N ASP A 20 -4.25 11.34 28.65
CA ASP A 20 -5.54 10.99 29.27
C ASP A 20 -5.66 9.49 29.62
N CYS A 21 -4.82 8.63 29.02
CA CYS A 21 -4.79 7.20 29.27
C CYS A 21 -3.93 6.80 30.48
N GLY A 22 -3.05 7.70 30.94
CA GLY A 22 -2.04 7.40 31.94
C GLY A 22 -2.40 7.86 33.34
N ASP A 23 -1.95 7.08 34.32
CA ASP A 23 -1.96 7.48 35.72
C ASP A 23 -0.59 8.05 36.13
N ALA A 24 -0.49 8.56 37.35
CA ALA A 24 0.76 9.12 37.87
C ALA A 24 1.95 8.15 37.71
N GLY A 25 3.07 8.69 37.23
CA GLY A 25 4.34 7.97 37.07
C GLY A 25 4.46 7.11 35.80
N HIS A 26 3.43 6.97 34.97
CA HIS A 26 3.54 6.27 33.69
C HIS A 26 4.19 7.17 32.64
N ILE A 27 5.03 6.58 31.79
CA ILE A 27 5.57 7.25 30.60
C ILE A 27 4.95 6.55 29.41
N LEU A 28 3.89 7.14 28.86
CA LEU A 28 3.12 6.53 27.79
C LEU A 28 3.52 7.08 26.42
N LEU A 29 3.59 6.19 25.45
CA LEU A 29 3.93 6.48 24.06
C LEU A 29 2.80 6.03 23.14
N SER A 30 2.60 6.76 22.05
CA SER A 30 1.83 6.24 20.93
C SER A 30 2.60 5.10 20.25
N LYS A 31 1.88 4.13 19.68
CA LYS A 31 2.50 3.01 18.95
C LYS A 31 3.55 3.47 17.93
N ARG A 32 3.26 4.52 17.15
CA ARG A 32 4.17 5.03 16.12
C ARG A 32 5.51 5.49 16.71
N VAL A 33 5.47 6.22 17.82
CA VAL A 33 6.69 6.69 18.50
C VAL A 33 7.45 5.51 19.13
N ALA A 34 6.74 4.53 19.68
CA ALA A 34 7.36 3.32 20.19
C ALA A 34 8.08 2.54 19.08
N GLU A 35 7.45 2.37 17.91
CA GLU A 35 8.06 1.74 16.73
C GLU A 35 9.32 2.48 16.25
N ASP A 36 9.34 3.81 16.33
CA ASP A 36 10.53 4.60 16.03
C ASP A 36 11.65 4.37 17.07
N LEU A 37 11.31 4.29 18.35
CA LEU A 37 12.29 4.01 19.43
C LEU A 37 12.82 2.58 19.39
N GLU A 38 12.02 1.60 18.96
CA GLU A 38 12.43 0.19 18.83
C GLU A 38 13.59 -0.01 17.87
N GLN A 39 13.80 0.90 16.92
CA GLN A 39 14.94 0.84 15.99
C GLN A 39 16.28 0.98 16.73
N TYR A 40 16.27 1.57 17.92
CA TYR A 40 17.41 1.71 18.79
C TYR A 40 17.37 0.59 19.83
N GLY A 41 18.25 -0.41 19.67
CA GLY A 41 18.18 -1.65 20.46
C GLY A 41 18.21 -1.50 21.99
N HIS A 42 18.71 -0.39 22.52
CA HIS A 42 18.69 -0.12 23.96
C HIS A 42 17.29 0.28 24.50
N TRP A 43 16.38 0.77 23.66
CA TRP A 43 15.01 1.10 24.09
C TRP A 43 14.07 -0.10 24.03
N GLN A 44 14.31 -1.05 23.12
CA GLN A 44 13.45 -2.21 22.91
C GLN A 44 13.04 -2.99 24.18
N PRO A 45 13.93 -3.31 25.14
CA PRO A 45 13.54 -4.08 26.33
C PRO A 45 12.66 -3.30 27.32
N HIS A 46 12.57 -1.98 27.17
CA HIS A 46 11.86 -1.06 28.07
C HIS A 46 10.48 -0.65 27.53
N LEU A 47 10.11 -1.12 26.34
CA LEU A 47 8.86 -0.78 25.66
C LEU A 47 7.85 -1.91 25.87
N HIS A 48 6.83 -1.63 26.68
CA HIS A 48 5.82 -2.59 27.12
C HIS A 48 4.46 -2.23 26.51
N ASP A 49 3.99 -3.03 25.55
CA ASP A 49 2.71 -2.81 24.87
C ASP A 49 1.54 -2.97 25.86
N LEU A 50 0.70 -1.93 25.98
CA LEU A 50 -0.52 -1.95 26.80
C LEU A 50 -1.77 -2.35 25.99
N GLY A 51 -1.67 -2.38 24.66
CA GLY A 51 -2.78 -2.68 23.76
C GLY A 51 -3.58 -1.46 23.33
N GLU A 52 -4.80 -1.71 22.84
CA GLU A 52 -5.70 -0.67 22.35
C GLU A 52 -6.68 -0.21 23.42
N THR A 53 -6.83 1.10 23.56
CA THR A 53 -7.82 1.72 24.44
C THR A 53 -8.67 2.70 23.64
N GLU A 54 -9.96 2.73 23.95
CA GLU A 54 -10.85 3.76 23.43
C GLU A 54 -10.62 5.04 24.22
N VAL A 55 -10.16 6.08 23.52
CA VAL A 55 -10.03 7.42 24.08
C VAL A 55 -11.27 8.25 23.74
N LYS A 56 -11.40 9.39 24.40
CA LYS A 56 -12.53 10.31 24.24
C LYS A 56 -12.92 10.51 22.76
N HIS A 57 -14.23 10.44 22.48
CA HIS A 57 -14.86 10.51 21.15
C HIS A 57 -14.71 9.24 20.28
N GLY A 58 -14.54 8.06 20.88
CA GLY A 58 -14.62 6.77 20.16
C GLY A 58 -13.40 6.40 19.32
N VAL A 59 -12.29 7.13 19.47
CA VAL A 59 -11.06 6.85 18.73
C VAL A 59 -10.30 5.76 19.48
N ARG A 60 -9.92 4.68 18.80
CA ARG A 60 -9.04 3.66 19.36
C ARG A 60 -7.59 4.06 19.20
N LEU A 61 -6.84 3.99 20.28
CA LEU A 61 -5.42 4.30 20.31
C LEU A 61 -4.65 3.11 20.90
N ARG A 62 -3.59 2.71 20.21
CA ARG A 62 -2.64 1.74 20.74
C ARG A 62 -1.52 2.46 21.49
N VAL A 63 -1.32 2.07 22.74
CA VAL A 63 -0.44 2.74 23.69
C VAL A 63 0.62 1.77 24.19
N VAL A 64 1.84 2.27 24.36
CA VAL A 64 2.99 1.53 24.88
C VAL A 64 3.49 2.25 26.13
N ASN A 65 3.76 1.50 27.19
CA ASN A 65 4.38 2.01 28.41
C ASN A 65 5.89 1.89 28.30
N LEU A 66 6.60 2.97 28.57
CA LEU A 66 8.05 3.01 28.65
C LEU A 66 8.45 3.06 30.13
N TYR A 67 9.20 2.06 30.60
CA TYR A 67 9.81 2.13 31.92
C TYR A 67 11.09 1.33 31.97
N ILE A 68 11.96 1.72 32.90
CA ILE A 68 13.17 1.01 33.29
C ILE A 68 13.09 0.74 34.80
N ASP A 69 13.96 -0.11 35.34
CA ASP A 69 13.92 -0.49 36.76
C ASP A 69 13.97 0.71 37.73
N GLU A 70 14.61 1.81 37.32
CA GLU A 70 14.78 3.02 38.11
C GLU A 70 13.78 4.14 37.80
N LEU A 71 13.05 4.09 36.67
CA LEU A 71 12.22 5.19 36.19
C LEU A 71 10.98 4.69 35.44
N GLY A 72 9.83 5.26 35.79
CA GLY A 72 8.53 4.92 35.22
C GLY A 72 7.72 4.03 36.15
N ASN A 73 6.48 3.76 35.76
CA ASN A 73 5.55 2.95 36.54
C ASN A 73 5.20 1.68 35.75
N PRO A 74 5.56 0.48 36.24
CA PRO A 74 5.26 -0.78 35.58
C PRO A 74 3.81 -1.25 35.81
N ALA A 75 3.05 -0.58 36.68
CA ALA A 75 1.66 -0.93 36.92
C ALA A 75 0.82 -0.77 35.63
N LEU A 76 -0.26 -1.54 35.53
CA LEU A 76 -1.22 -1.34 34.46
C LEU A 76 -2.11 -0.12 34.80
N PRO A 77 -2.24 0.89 33.91
CA PRO A 77 -3.11 2.03 34.18
C PRO A 77 -4.58 1.61 34.30
N GLU A 78 -5.36 2.34 35.09
CA GLU A 78 -6.76 1.99 35.40
C GLU A 78 -7.64 1.86 34.15
N LYS A 79 -7.39 2.72 33.15
CA LYS A 79 -8.13 2.73 31.87
C LYS A 79 -8.02 1.41 31.09
N PHE A 80 -6.90 0.70 31.25
CA PHE A 80 -6.68 -0.58 30.59
C PHE A 80 -7.29 -1.75 31.37
N LYS A 81 -7.47 -1.62 32.69
CA LYS A 81 -8.12 -2.67 33.52
C LYS A 81 -9.61 -2.83 33.21
N VAL A 82 -10.30 -1.72 32.95
CA VAL A 82 -11.76 -1.70 32.73
C VAL A 82 -12.15 -2.20 31.34
N SER A 83 -11.26 -2.01 30.36
CA SER A 83 -11.53 -2.32 28.94
C SER A 83 -11.34 -3.80 28.60
N SER A 84 -10.70 -4.60 29.46
CA SER A 84 -10.50 -6.05 29.26
C SER A 84 -11.74 -6.91 29.56
N GLY A 85 -12.89 -6.30 29.90
CA GLY A 85 -14.03 -7.02 30.48
C GLY A 85 -15.30 -7.21 29.63
N ALA A 86 -15.45 -6.59 28.44
CA ALA A 86 -16.81 -6.54 27.85
C ALA A 86 -16.97 -6.48 26.32
N ASN A 87 -15.92 -6.54 25.49
CA ASN A 87 -16.15 -6.64 24.03
C ASN A 87 -14.88 -7.08 23.26
N ASP A 88 -14.41 -8.30 23.50
CA ASP A 88 -13.42 -8.95 22.64
C ASP A 88 -14.11 -9.87 21.63
N GLN A 89 -14.71 -9.26 20.61
CA GLN A 89 -14.77 -9.91 19.30
C GLN A 89 -13.38 -9.72 18.66
N PRO A 90 -12.63 -10.80 18.37
CA PRO A 90 -11.30 -10.68 17.83
C PRO A 90 -11.40 -10.31 16.34
N ASP A 91 -11.46 -9.01 16.04
CA ASP A 91 -11.10 -8.55 14.71
C ASP A 91 -9.61 -8.84 14.52
N LYS A 92 -9.35 -9.91 13.79
CA LYS A 92 -8.04 -10.44 13.43
C LYS A 92 -7.29 -9.49 12.49
N LEU A 93 -7.02 -8.26 12.90
CA LEU A 93 -6.17 -7.37 12.12
C LEU A 93 -5.19 -6.66 13.06
N THR A 94 -3.96 -7.19 13.06
CA THR A 94 -2.72 -6.48 13.40
C THR A 94 -2.30 -6.40 14.88
N SER A 95 -1.89 -7.53 15.44
CA SER A 95 -0.60 -7.56 16.16
C SER A 95 -0.09 -8.99 16.25
N LYS A 96 0.72 -9.38 15.26
CA LYS A 96 1.76 -10.37 15.50
C LYS A 96 3.07 -9.65 15.34
N ARG A 97 3.65 -9.23 16.46
CA ARG A 97 5.10 -9.07 16.56
C ARG A 97 5.71 -10.47 16.51
N GLY A 98 5.85 -10.99 15.30
CA GLY A 98 6.54 -12.24 15.02
C GLY A 98 7.66 -11.91 14.05
N ARG A 99 8.90 -12.32 14.39
CA ARG A 99 10.06 -12.38 13.49
C ARG A 99 9.60 -12.55 12.04
N MET A 100 9.89 -11.55 11.19
CA MET A 100 9.54 -11.63 9.78
C MET A 100 10.12 -12.93 9.20
N PRO A 101 9.29 -13.82 8.65
CA PRO A 101 9.78 -15.01 7.97
C PRO A 101 10.38 -14.57 6.64
N TRP A 102 11.62 -14.08 6.67
CA TRP A 102 12.39 -13.73 5.47
C TRP A 102 12.39 -14.85 4.42
N HIS A 103 12.17 -16.10 4.83
CA HIS A 103 11.97 -17.24 3.95
C HIS A 103 10.75 -17.10 3.03
N GLU A 104 9.63 -16.52 3.47
CA GLU A 104 8.44 -16.27 2.64
C GLU A 104 8.77 -15.24 1.54
N ALA A 105 9.51 -14.19 1.88
CA ALA A 105 9.97 -13.20 0.90
C ALA A 105 10.97 -13.80 -0.11
N VAL A 106 11.87 -14.67 0.36
CA VAL A 106 12.83 -15.38 -0.50
C VAL A 106 12.12 -16.38 -1.42
N LEU A 107 11.12 -17.12 -0.92
CA LEU A 107 10.30 -18.04 -1.71
C LEU A 107 9.51 -17.30 -2.80
N ALA A 108 8.87 -16.18 -2.44
CA ALA A 108 8.15 -15.35 -3.41
C ALA A 108 9.08 -14.80 -4.51
N LEU A 109 10.28 -14.35 -4.13
CA LEU A 109 11.28 -13.85 -5.07
C LEU A 109 11.79 -14.94 -6.02
N LEU A 110 12.05 -16.15 -5.50
CA LEU A 110 12.48 -17.30 -6.30
C LEU A 110 11.40 -17.75 -7.29
N LEU A 111 10.13 -17.78 -6.87
CA LEU A 111 9.01 -18.10 -7.76
C LEU A 111 8.87 -17.06 -8.88
N LEU A 112 8.99 -15.77 -8.54
CA LEU A 112 8.93 -14.69 -9.53
C LEU A 112 10.07 -14.79 -10.54
N ALA A 113 11.30 -15.02 -10.08
CA ALA A 113 12.46 -15.20 -10.95
C ALA A 113 12.31 -16.44 -11.86
N GLY A 114 11.76 -17.54 -11.34
CA GLY A 114 11.48 -18.75 -12.12
C GLY A 114 10.46 -18.54 -13.24
N LEU A 115 9.37 -17.81 -12.98
CA LEU A 115 8.37 -17.46 -14.00
C LEU A 115 8.96 -16.59 -15.11
N ILE A 116 9.81 -15.62 -14.76
CA ILE A 116 10.49 -14.76 -15.74
C ILE A 116 11.44 -15.60 -16.61
N ALA A 117 12.26 -16.47 -16.00
CA ALA A 117 13.18 -17.33 -16.73
C ALA A 117 12.44 -18.30 -17.67
N ALA A 118 11.35 -18.91 -17.20
CA ALA A 118 10.52 -19.79 -18.03
C ALA A 118 9.86 -19.04 -19.20
N GLY A 119 9.37 -17.81 -18.98
CA GLY A 119 8.83 -16.96 -20.03
C GLY A 119 9.85 -16.62 -21.11
N VAL A 120 11.06 -16.22 -20.72
CA VAL A 120 12.16 -15.92 -21.65
C VAL A 120 12.58 -17.17 -22.42
N PHE A 121 12.72 -18.31 -21.75
CA PHE A 121 13.08 -19.58 -22.39
C PHE A 121 12.03 -20.02 -23.41
N PHE A 122 10.74 -19.95 -23.06
CA PHE A 122 9.65 -20.30 -23.96
C PHE A 122 9.57 -19.37 -25.16
N PHE A 123 9.78 -18.06 -24.96
CA PHE A 123 9.82 -17.08 -26.05
C PHE A 123 10.98 -17.35 -27.02
N HIS A 124 12.19 -17.58 -26.49
CA HIS A 124 13.34 -17.96 -27.31
C HIS A 124 13.14 -19.30 -28.04
N HIS A 125 12.55 -20.30 -27.38
CA HIS A 125 12.31 -21.59 -28.01
C HIS A 125 11.22 -21.51 -29.09
N ARG A 126 10.19 -20.67 -28.92
CA ARG A 126 9.19 -20.40 -29.97
C ARG A 126 9.79 -19.72 -31.18
N THR A 127 10.75 -18.82 -31.01
CA THR A 127 11.48 -18.22 -32.15
C THR A 127 12.41 -19.22 -32.87
N ALA A 128 12.74 -20.35 -32.23
CA ALA A 128 13.54 -21.42 -32.83
C ALA A 128 12.71 -22.49 -33.57
N GLN A 129 11.37 -22.51 -33.41
CA GLN A 129 10.49 -23.35 -34.22
C GLN A 129 10.29 -22.69 -35.60
N LYS A 130 11.29 -22.85 -36.47
CA LYS A 130 11.12 -22.64 -37.92
C LYS A 130 10.02 -23.58 -38.42
N PRO A 131 8.94 -23.08 -39.05
CA PRO A 131 8.03 -23.95 -39.78
C PRO A 131 8.78 -24.49 -41.01
N THR A 132 9.01 -25.80 -41.03
CA THR A 132 9.55 -26.53 -42.17
C THR A 132 8.38 -27.09 -42.99
N ALA A 133 8.41 -26.83 -44.31
CA ALA A 133 7.57 -27.39 -45.39
C ALA A 133 6.09 -26.93 -45.42
N ALA A 134 5.43 -26.72 -46.56
CA ALA A 134 5.73 -27.09 -47.94
C ALA A 134 5.10 -26.10 -48.94
N PHE A 135 5.70 -26.07 -50.11
CA PHE A 135 5.37 -25.32 -51.32
C PHE A 135 4.04 -25.76 -51.94
N THR A 136 3.12 -24.84 -52.28
CA THR A 136 2.32 -24.93 -53.53
C THR A 136 1.86 -23.53 -53.96
N ALA A 137 2.50 -23.05 -55.02
CA ALA A 137 2.11 -22.05 -56.04
C ALA A 137 1.06 -20.97 -55.70
N GLY A 138 1.51 -19.71 -55.67
CA GLY A 138 0.66 -18.53 -55.87
C GLY A 138 1.22 -17.22 -55.31
N THR A 139 2.34 -16.72 -55.82
CA THR A 139 2.84 -15.34 -55.58
C THR A 139 2.27 -14.38 -56.64
N PRO A 140 2.31 -13.04 -56.48
CA PRO A 140 2.22 -12.13 -55.31
C PRO A 140 1.00 -11.18 -55.51
N VAL A 141 0.58 -10.25 -54.65
CA VAL A 141 1.25 -9.01 -54.20
C VAL A 141 0.51 -8.46 -52.97
N ALA A 142 1.30 -8.10 -51.97
CA ALA A 142 0.89 -7.46 -50.73
C ALA A 142 0.39 -6.02 -50.95
N VAL A 143 -0.63 -5.59 -50.20
CA VAL A 143 -0.65 -4.25 -49.58
C VAL A 143 -1.35 -4.33 -48.23
N SER A 144 -0.58 -4.05 -47.18
CA SER A 144 -1.00 -3.75 -45.82
C SER A 144 -1.91 -2.51 -45.77
N VAL A 145 -3.13 -2.65 -45.26
CA VAL A 145 -4.03 -1.51 -45.00
C VAL A 145 -3.67 -0.90 -43.63
N PRO A 146 -3.36 0.41 -43.52
CA PRO A 146 -3.06 1.04 -42.23
C PRO A 146 -4.33 1.43 -41.45
N ASP A 147 -4.25 1.30 -40.12
CA ASP A 147 -5.27 1.49 -39.07
C ASP A 147 -5.85 2.91 -38.88
N LYS A 148 -6.07 3.69 -39.95
CA LYS A 148 -6.73 5.00 -39.86
C LYS A 148 -7.60 5.28 -41.09
N SER A 149 -8.72 4.58 -41.20
CA SER A 149 -9.75 4.89 -42.20
C SER A 149 -10.73 5.90 -41.62
N ILE A 150 -10.71 7.14 -42.14
CA ILE A 150 -11.76 8.13 -41.91
C ILE A 150 -12.64 8.14 -43.15
N ALA A 151 -13.91 7.80 -42.98
CA ALA A 151 -14.90 8.02 -44.03
C ALA A 151 -15.22 9.52 -44.07
N VAL A 152 -14.84 10.19 -45.16
CA VAL A 152 -15.27 11.55 -45.45
C VAL A 152 -16.47 11.45 -46.37
N LEU A 153 -17.65 11.80 -45.85
CA LEU A 153 -18.86 11.96 -46.65
C LEU A 153 -18.78 13.30 -47.39
N PRO A 154 -19.09 13.36 -48.70
CA PRO A 154 -19.21 14.63 -49.39
C PRO A 154 -20.34 15.43 -48.73
N PHE A 155 -20.01 16.62 -48.24
CA PHE A 155 -21.02 17.52 -47.69
C PHE A 155 -21.76 18.18 -48.85
N GLU A 156 -23.08 18.04 -48.88
CA GLU A 156 -23.91 18.67 -49.90
C GLU A 156 -24.25 20.10 -49.44
N ASN A 157 -23.89 21.09 -50.26
CA ASN A 157 -24.00 22.50 -49.92
C ASN A 157 -25.45 22.98 -50.15
N LEU A 158 -26.19 23.24 -49.06
CA LEU A 158 -27.60 23.66 -49.09
C LEU A 158 -27.78 25.20 -49.00
N SER A 159 -26.75 25.98 -49.31
CA SER A 159 -26.81 27.45 -49.33
C SER A 159 -27.04 27.99 -50.75
N ASP A 160 -27.87 29.03 -50.90
CA ASP A 160 -28.18 29.68 -52.19
C ASP A 160 -27.01 30.51 -52.77
N ASP A 161 -25.87 30.56 -52.10
CA ASP A 161 -24.72 31.36 -52.53
C ASP A 161 -23.77 30.58 -53.45
N LYS A 162 -23.93 30.79 -54.76
CA LYS A 162 -23.25 30.07 -55.86
C LYS A 162 -21.72 30.27 -55.96
N GLN A 163 -21.10 31.05 -55.08
CA GLN A 163 -19.67 31.35 -55.20
C GLN A 163 -18.73 30.34 -54.52
N ASN A 164 -19.26 29.34 -53.79
CA ASN A 164 -18.43 28.36 -53.06
C ASN A 164 -18.35 26.95 -53.69
N ALA A 165 -18.60 26.83 -54.99
CA ALA A 165 -18.57 25.54 -55.71
C ALA A 165 -17.16 24.92 -55.89
N TYR A 166 -16.11 25.50 -55.29
CA TYR A 166 -14.72 25.13 -55.59
C TYR A 166 -14.12 24.06 -54.67
N PHE A 167 -14.89 23.50 -53.74
CA PHE A 167 -14.40 22.50 -52.78
C PHE A 167 -15.31 21.27 -52.62
N ALA A 168 -16.13 20.96 -53.63
CA ALA A 168 -16.85 19.68 -53.72
C ALA A 168 -16.05 18.66 -54.55
#